data_AF-A0AAD7ZT37-F1
#
_entry.id   AF-A0AAD7ZT37-F1
#
_cell.length_a   1.000
_cell.length_b   1.000
_cell.length_c   1.000
_cell.angle_alpha   90.00
_cell.angle_beta   90.00
_cell.angle_gamma   90.00
#
_symmetry.space_group_name_H-M   'P 1'
#
loop_
_entity.id
_entity.type
_entity.pdbx_description
1 polymer ?
#
loop_
_entity_poly.entity_id
_entity_poly.type
_entity_poly.pdbx_seq_one_letter_code
_entity_poly.pdbx_strand_id
1 'polypeptide(L)'
;QVRTFTAWCNSHLRKAGTGIENIDDDFRNGLKLMLLLEVISGETLPKPDRGKMRFHKIANVNKALDFIASKGVKLVSIGAEEIVDGNLKMTLGMIWTIILRFAIQDISVEEMTAKEGLLLWCQRKTAPYKNVNVQNFHLSFKDGLAFCALIHRHRPDLIDYNKLSKDNPLENLNTAFDVAEKYLDIPRMLDPDDLINTPKPDERAIMTYVSCYYHAFQGAQQAETAANRICKVLKVNQENERLMEEYERLASDLLEWIRRTMPW
;
A
#
# COMPACT_ATOMS: atom_id res chain seq x y z
N GLN A 1 9.37 -15.43 4.35
CA GLN A 1 8.03 -15.16 4.92
C GLN A 1 8.10 -14.41 6.24
N VAL A 2 8.70 -14.97 7.31
CA VAL A 2 8.74 -14.34 8.66
C VAL A 2 9.16 -12.88 8.59
N ARG A 3 10.38 -12.60 8.09
CA ARG A 3 10.91 -11.24 7.95
C ARG A 3 9.95 -10.29 7.22
N THR A 4 9.42 -10.74 6.08
CA THR A 4 8.52 -9.94 5.24
C THR A 4 7.23 -9.60 5.97
N PHE A 5 6.61 -10.58 6.63
CA PHE A 5 5.36 -10.38 7.34
C PHE A 5 5.56 -9.53 8.60
N THR A 6 6.67 -9.72 9.32
CA THR A 6 7.06 -8.85 10.44
C THR A 6 7.22 -7.40 9.98
N ALA A 7 7.97 -7.17 8.89
CA ALA A 7 8.18 -5.83 8.34
C ALA A 7 6.87 -5.18 7.84
N TRP A 8 5.99 -5.96 7.21
CA TRP A 8 4.67 -5.50 6.79
C TRP A 8 3.80 -5.09 7.99
N CYS A 9 3.71 -5.93 9.03
CA CYS A 9 3.00 -5.60 10.27
C CYS A 9 3.56 -4.31 10.88
N ASN A 10 4.89 -4.17 10.95
CA ASN A 10 5.54 -2.99 11.50
C ASN A 10 5.32 -1.72 10.66
N SER A 11 5.16 -1.81 9.34
CA SER A 11 4.82 -0.66 8.50
C SER A 11 3.47 -0.03 8.86
N HIS A 12 2.56 -0.82 9.44
CA HIS A 12 1.27 -0.39 9.94
C HIS A 12 1.34 -0.02 11.42
N LEU A 13 1.89 -0.90 12.27
CA LEU A 13 1.97 -0.69 13.72
C LEU A 13 2.78 0.55 14.12
N ARG A 14 3.78 0.95 13.32
CA ARG A 14 4.54 2.19 13.56
C ARG A 14 3.64 3.43 13.60
N LYS A 15 2.52 3.43 12.87
CA LYS A 15 1.53 4.52 12.86
C LYS A 15 0.78 4.65 14.19
N ALA A 16 0.73 3.56 14.96
CA ALA A 16 0.18 3.52 16.32
C ALA A 16 1.29 3.57 17.40
N GLY A 17 2.53 3.89 17.03
CA GLY A 17 3.65 4.02 17.96
C GLY A 17 4.14 2.70 18.58
N THR A 18 3.91 1.57 17.91
CA THR A 18 4.37 0.25 18.39
C THR A 18 4.91 -0.62 17.26
N GLY A 19 5.42 -1.81 17.60
CA GLY A 19 5.97 -2.77 16.65
C GLY A 19 6.13 -4.16 17.26
N ILE A 20 6.56 -5.10 16.43
CA ILE A 20 6.86 -6.49 16.77
C ILE A 20 8.28 -6.84 16.35
N GLU A 21 8.90 -7.73 17.12
CA GLU A 21 10.21 -8.32 16.83
C GLU A 21 10.04 -9.78 16.41
N ASN A 22 9.31 -10.57 17.22
CA ASN A 22 9.07 -12.00 16.99
C ASN A 22 7.59 -12.23 16.70
N ILE A 23 7.25 -12.53 15.44
CA ILE A 23 5.87 -12.56 14.98
C ILE A 23 5.00 -13.60 15.69
N ASP A 24 5.58 -14.75 16.05
CA ASP A 24 4.92 -15.85 16.74
C ASP A 24 4.81 -15.64 18.25
N ASP A 25 5.59 -14.74 18.84
CA ASP A 25 5.50 -14.40 20.26
C ASP A 25 4.69 -13.13 20.54
N ASP A 26 4.91 -12.09 19.75
CA ASP A 26 4.32 -10.76 19.99
C ASP A 26 2.81 -10.71 19.75
N PHE A 27 2.28 -11.60 18.90
CA PHE A 27 0.83 -11.70 18.65
C PHE A 27 0.09 -12.58 19.65
N ARG A 28 0.80 -13.33 20.52
CA ARG A 28 0.19 -14.34 21.42
C ARG A 28 -0.80 -13.77 22.42
N ASN A 29 -0.73 -12.47 22.74
CA ASN A 29 -1.66 -11.83 23.67
C ASN A 29 -2.91 -11.22 22.99
N GLY A 30 -2.95 -11.22 21.65
CA GLY A 30 -4.02 -10.67 20.82
C GLY A 30 -4.04 -9.14 20.71
N LEU A 31 -3.36 -8.39 21.58
CA LEU A 31 -3.47 -6.92 21.63
C LEU A 31 -2.86 -6.25 20.40
N LYS A 32 -1.64 -6.62 20.02
CA LYS A 32 -0.99 -6.09 18.82
C LYS A 32 -1.70 -6.54 17.55
N LEU A 33 -2.32 -7.73 17.56
CA LEU A 33 -3.13 -8.24 16.44
C LEU A 33 -4.40 -7.41 16.26
N MET A 34 -5.13 -7.16 17.34
CA MET A 34 -6.32 -6.30 17.31
C MET A 34 -5.95 -4.89 16.81
N LEU A 35 -4.91 -4.29 17.38
CA LEU A 35 -4.45 -2.96 16.96
C LEU A 35 -4.03 -2.92 15.48
N LEU A 36 -3.34 -3.95 15.00
CA LEU A 36 -3.01 -4.07 13.58
C LEU A 36 -4.28 -4.05 12.72
N LEU A 37 -5.31 -4.82 13.09
CA LEU A 37 -6.59 -4.86 12.37
C LEU A 37 -7.31 -3.49 12.39
N GLU A 38 -7.30 -2.79 13.52
CA GLU A 38 -7.87 -1.44 13.62
C GLU A 38 -7.13 -0.47 12.68
N VAL A 39 -5.79 -0.49 12.68
CA VAL A 39 -4.97 0.40 11.85
C VAL A 39 -5.17 0.15 10.35
N ILE A 40 -5.25 -1.11 9.91
CA ILE A 40 -5.39 -1.42 8.48
C ILE A 40 -6.83 -1.26 7.97
N SER A 41 -7.83 -1.46 8.82
CA SER A 41 -9.24 -1.34 8.43
C SER A 41 -9.81 0.07 8.66
N GLY A 42 -9.24 0.85 9.58
CA GLY A 42 -9.82 2.11 10.04
C GLY A 42 -11.03 1.93 10.96
N GLU A 43 -11.35 0.71 11.38
CA GLU A 43 -12.50 0.38 12.23
C GLU A 43 -12.07 -0.01 13.64
N THR A 44 -12.87 0.37 14.63
CA THR A 44 -12.61 0.01 16.04
C THR A 44 -13.09 -1.40 16.35
N LEU A 45 -12.25 -2.21 16.99
CA LEU A 45 -12.61 -3.53 17.46
C LEU A 45 -13.23 -3.47 18.89
N PRO A 46 -13.92 -4.54 19.34
CA PRO A 46 -14.38 -4.64 20.72
C PRO A 46 -13.23 -4.45 21.72
N LYS A 47 -13.52 -3.82 22.86
CA LYS A 47 -12.47 -3.56 23.87
C LYS A 47 -11.76 -4.86 24.28
N PRO A 48 -10.41 -4.86 24.37
CA PRO A 48 -9.66 -6.04 24.76
C PRO A 48 -9.91 -6.39 26.22
N ASP A 49 -9.92 -7.68 26.51
CA ASP A 49 -9.94 -8.20 27.87
C ASP A 49 -8.61 -7.92 28.56
N ARG A 50 -8.71 -7.38 29.78
CA ARG A 50 -7.57 -7.02 30.60
C ARG A 50 -7.15 -8.22 31.42
N GLY A 51 -5.91 -8.67 31.25
CA GLY A 51 -5.32 -9.69 32.10
C GLY A 51 -4.18 -10.43 31.43
N LYS A 52 -3.39 -11.15 32.25
CA LYS A 52 -2.20 -11.88 31.78
C LYS A 52 -2.42 -13.38 31.59
N MET A 53 -3.51 -13.92 32.15
CA MET A 53 -3.85 -15.35 32.07
C MET A 53 -4.17 -15.78 30.63
N ARG A 54 -3.91 -17.06 30.30
CA ARG A 54 -4.06 -17.61 28.95
C ARG A 54 -5.45 -17.40 28.36
N PHE A 55 -6.52 -17.54 29.15
CA PHE A 55 -7.89 -17.36 28.64
C PHE A 55 -8.18 -15.91 28.20
N HIS A 56 -7.57 -14.89 28.83
CA HIS A 56 -7.71 -13.51 28.36
C HIS A 56 -7.04 -13.32 26.99
N LYS A 57 -5.89 -13.96 26.78
CA LYS A 57 -5.19 -13.94 25.50
C LYS A 57 -6.03 -14.60 24.41
N ILE A 58 -6.62 -15.77 24.71
CA ILE A 58 -7.54 -16.47 23.80
C ILE A 58 -8.74 -15.60 23.46
N ALA A 59 -9.37 -14.96 24.44
CA ALA A 59 -10.51 -14.08 24.21
C ALA A 59 -10.15 -12.87 23.32
N ASN A 60 -8.97 -12.26 23.51
CA ASN A 60 -8.49 -11.19 22.65
C ASN A 60 -8.19 -11.65 21.22
N VAL A 61 -7.56 -12.82 21.05
CA VAL A 61 -7.32 -13.38 19.71
C VAL A 61 -8.64 -13.75 19.04
N ASN A 62 -9.61 -14.32 19.76
CA ASN A 62 -10.95 -14.61 19.21
C ASN A 62 -11.64 -13.34 18.70
N LYS A 63 -11.61 -12.24 19.46
CA LYS A 63 -12.14 -10.94 18.99
C LYS A 63 -11.51 -10.50 17.67
N ALA A 64 -10.20 -10.71 17.49
CA ALA A 64 -9.51 -10.43 16.24
C ALA A 64 -9.92 -11.39 15.11
N LEU A 65 -10.00 -12.70 15.37
CA LEU A 65 -10.41 -13.71 14.39
C LEU A 65 -11.87 -13.51 13.94
N ASP A 66 -12.78 -13.19 14.86
CA ASP A 66 -14.18 -12.87 14.57
C ASP A 66 -14.28 -11.64 13.67
N PHE A 67 -13.48 -10.61 13.95
CA PHE A 67 -13.40 -9.43 13.09
C PHE A 67 -12.91 -9.81 11.68
N ILE A 68 -11.85 -10.60 11.56
CA ILE A 68 -11.33 -11.07 10.26
C ILE A 68 -12.40 -11.86 9.50
N ALA A 69 -13.11 -12.76 10.19
CA ALA A 69 -14.20 -13.55 9.61
C ALA A 69 -15.35 -12.65 9.11
N SER A 70 -15.70 -11.61 9.87
CA SER A 70 -16.72 -10.62 9.49
C SER A 70 -16.39 -9.87 8.20
N LYS A 71 -15.11 -9.78 7.81
CA LYS A 71 -14.66 -9.17 6.55
C LYS A 71 -14.69 -10.14 5.36
N GLY A 72 -15.29 -11.31 5.51
CA GLY A 72 -15.47 -12.31 4.44
C GLY A 72 -14.28 -13.26 4.28
N VAL A 73 -13.39 -13.35 5.26
CA VAL A 73 -12.25 -14.26 5.23
C VAL A 73 -12.62 -15.61 5.84
N LYS A 74 -12.32 -16.70 5.13
CA LYS A 74 -12.48 -18.07 5.66
C LYS A 74 -11.21 -18.51 6.39
N LEU A 75 -11.27 -18.53 7.72
CA LEU A 75 -10.19 -18.98 8.60
C LEU A 75 -10.19 -20.52 8.74
N VAL A 76 -9.82 -21.22 7.67
CA VAL A 76 -9.74 -22.69 7.71
C VAL A 76 -8.50 -23.09 8.53
N SER A 77 -8.72 -23.86 9.60
CA SER A 77 -7.66 -24.42 10.45
C SER A 77 -6.83 -23.41 11.26
N ILE A 78 -7.33 -22.18 11.46
CA ILE A 78 -6.68 -21.17 12.32
C ILE A 78 -7.57 -20.96 13.55
N GLY A 79 -7.16 -21.51 14.70
CA GLY A 79 -7.80 -21.31 16.00
C GLY A 79 -7.02 -20.33 16.89
N ALA A 80 -7.69 -19.70 17.85
CA ALA A 80 -7.05 -18.76 18.75
C ALA A 80 -5.99 -19.42 19.64
N GLU A 81 -6.19 -20.68 20.01
CA GLU A 81 -5.26 -21.48 20.81
C GLU A 81 -3.90 -21.58 20.13
N GLU A 82 -3.87 -21.89 18.82
CA GLU A 82 -2.64 -22.02 18.04
C GLU A 82 -1.83 -20.72 18.03
N ILE A 83 -2.51 -19.57 17.94
CA ILE A 83 -1.86 -18.26 17.97
C ILE A 83 -1.34 -17.94 19.38
N VAL A 84 -2.12 -18.22 20.42
CA VAL A 84 -1.73 -17.97 21.82
C VAL A 84 -0.58 -18.88 22.26
N ASP A 85 -0.52 -20.10 21.72
CA ASP A 85 0.52 -21.07 22.05
C ASP A 85 1.80 -20.87 21.22
N GLY A 86 1.78 -19.97 20.23
CA GLY A 86 2.96 -19.57 19.46
C GLY A 86 3.24 -20.47 18.26
N ASN A 87 2.22 -21.09 17.66
CA ASN A 87 2.39 -21.90 16.46
C ASN A 87 2.73 -21.01 15.26
N LEU A 88 4.04 -20.90 14.95
CA LEU A 88 4.55 -20.06 13.87
C LEU A 88 3.84 -20.30 12.52
N LYS A 89 3.55 -21.55 12.16
CA LYS A 89 2.88 -21.88 10.89
C LYS A 89 1.47 -21.29 10.84
N MET A 90 0.71 -21.42 11.93
CA MET A 90 -0.65 -20.88 12.01
C MET A 90 -0.64 -19.35 12.08
N THR A 91 0.31 -18.76 12.81
CA THR A 91 0.50 -17.30 12.86
C THR A 91 0.83 -16.74 11.47
N LEU A 92 1.77 -17.33 10.74
CA LEU A 92 2.07 -16.91 9.36
C LEU A 92 0.87 -17.11 8.42
N GLY A 93 0.11 -18.19 8.60
CA GLY A 93 -1.14 -18.43 7.86
C GLY A 93 -2.17 -17.33 8.09
N MET A 94 -2.38 -16.93 9.35
CA MET A 94 -3.29 -15.85 9.73
C MET A 94 -2.82 -14.49 9.21
N ILE A 95 -1.54 -14.16 9.36
CA ILE A 95 -1.01 -12.88 8.85
C ILE A 95 -1.12 -12.83 7.32
N TRP A 96 -0.91 -13.96 6.62
CA TRP A 96 -1.15 -14.02 5.19
C TRP A 96 -2.62 -13.77 4.82
N THR A 97 -3.60 -14.35 5.52
CA THR A 97 -5.01 -14.10 5.20
C THR A 97 -5.39 -12.64 5.42
N ILE A 98 -4.83 -11.99 6.44
CA ILE A 98 -4.97 -10.55 6.68
C ILE A 98 -4.37 -9.74 5.53
N ILE A 99 -3.11 -10.01 5.15
CA ILE A 99 -2.46 -9.32 4.02
C ILE A 99 -3.28 -9.50 2.74
N LEU A 100 -3.67 -10.73 2.45
CA LEU A 100 -4.46 -11.04 1.26
C LEU A 100 -5.74 -10.22 1.25
N ARG A 101 -6.50 -10.20 2.36
CA ARG A 101 -7.79 -9.52 2.43
C ARG A 101 -7.68 -8.00 2.34
N PHE A 102 -6.77 -7.39 3.10
CA PHE A 102 -6.72 -5.94 3.30
C PHE A 102 -5.75 -5.22 2.38
N ALA A 103 -4.71 -5.89 1.88
CA ALA A 103 -3.71 -5.27 1.02
C ALA A 103 -3.77 -5.74 -0.43
N ILE A 104 -4.41 -6.88 -0.74
CA ILE A 104 -4.38 -7.42 -2.11
C ILE A 104 -5.79 -7.54 -2.67
N GLN A 105 -6.77 -8.03 -1.91
CA GLN A 105 -8.08 -8.44 -2.42
C GLN A 105 -8.86 -7.31 -3.10
N ASP A 106 -8.70 -6.07 -2.64
CA ASP A 106 -9.40 -4.91 -3.20
C ASP A 106 -8.65 -4.30 -4.42
N ILE A 107 -7.52 -4.89 -4.82
CA ILE A 107 -6.83 -4.55 -6.08
C ILE A 107 -7.63 -5.15 -7.24
N SER A 108 -8.50 -4.33 -7.83
CA SER A 108 -9.23 -4.68 -9.06
C SER A 108 -8.63 -3.94 -10.25
N VAL A 109 -8.11 -4.71 -11.21
CA VAL A 109 -7.69 -4.21 -12.52
C VAL A 109 -8.46 -5.03 -13.55
N GLU A 110 -9.36 -4.38 -14.28
CA GLU A 110 -10.17 -4.99 -15.36
C GLU A 110 -10.94 -6.25 -14.93
N GLU A 111 -11.61 -6.18 -13.77
CA GLU A 111 -12.48 -7.24 -13.26
C GLU A 111 -11.77 -8.58 -12.97
N MET A 112 -10.43 -8.62 -13.02
CA MET A 112 -9.65 -9.81 -12.67
C MET A 112 -9.68 -10.09 -11.17
N THR A 113 -9.38 -11.34 -10.78
CA THR A 113 -9.17 -11.66 -9.37
C THR A 113 -7.99 -10.88 -8.82
N ALA A 114 -7.96 -10.65 -7.51
CA ALA A 114 -7.02 -9.68 -6.93
C ALA A 114 -5.53 -9.97 -7.19
N LYS A 115 -5.15 -11.26 -7.17
CA LYS A 115 -3.79 -11.70 -7.52
C LYS A 115 -3.48 -11.43 -9.01
N GLU A 116 -4.42 -11.77 -9.89
CA GLU A 116 -4.27 -11.57 -11.33
C GLU A 116 -4.24 -10.08 -11.67
N GLY A 117 -5.06 -9.27 -11.02
CA GLY A 117 -5.07 -7.81 -11.14
C GLY A 117 -3.72 -7.19 -10.73
N LEU A 118 -3.14 -7.63 -9.60
CA LEU A 118 -1.79 -7.20 -9.20
C LEU A 118 -0.72 -7.64 -10.21
N LEU A 119 -0.83 -8.85 -10.75
CA LEU A 119 0.12 -9.36 -11.75
C LEU A 119 0.02 -8.58 -13.06
N LEU A 120 -1.19 -8.35 -13.54
CA LEU A 120 -1.49 -7.57 -14.73
C LEU A 120 -1.00 -6.12 -14.57
N TRP A 121 -1.17 -5.52 -13.40
CA TRP A 121 -0.60 -4.21 -13.10
C TRP A 121 0.92 -4.21 -13.25
N CYS A 122 1.62 -5.21 -12.69
CA CYS A 122 3.06 -5.34 -12.84
C CYS A 122 3.46 -5.46 -14.31
N GLN A 123 2.79 -6.33 -15.06
CA GLN A 123 3.03 -6.54 -16.49
C GLN A 123 2.86 -5.26 -17.29
N ARG A 124 1.77 -4.50 -17.08
CA ARG A 124 1.51 -3.24 -17.80
C ARG A 124 2.53 -2.17 -17.50
N LYS A 125 2.94 -2.04 -16.23
CA LYS A 125 3.91 -1.03 -15.82
C LYS A 125 5.31 -1.36 -16.31
N THR A 126 5.63 -2.64 -16.44
CA THR A 126 6.95 -3.12 -16.88
C THR A 126 7.05 -3.46 -18.38
N ALA A 127 5.93 -3.51 -19.12
CA ALA A 127 5.92 -3.83 -20.56
C ALA A 127 6.88 -3.00 -21.43
N PRO A 128 7.12 -1.69 -21.17
CA PRO A 128 8.08 -0.91 -21.96
C PRO A 128 9.56 -1.25 -21.70
N TYR A 129 9.87 -2.03 -20.65
CA TYR A 129 11.23 -2.26 -20.20
C TYR A 129 11.79 -3.54 -20.83
N LYS A 130 12.92 -3.39 -21.52
CA LYS A 130 13.67 -4.53 -22.05
C LYS A 130 14.15 -5.42 -20.91
N ASN A 131 14.23 -6.72 -21.17
CA ASN A 131 14.69 -7.74 -20.21
C ASN A 131 13.80 -7.94 -18.98
N VAL A 132 12.63 -7.29 -18.89
CA VAL A 132 11.64 -7.53 -17.84
C VAL A 132 10.45 -8.26 -18.43
N ASN A 133 10.17 -9.45 -17.90
CA ASN A 133 8.98 -10.22 -18.25
C ASN A 133 8.34 -10.80 -16.99
N VAL A 134 7.34 -10.09 -16.47
CA VAL A 134 6.65 -10.49 -15.23
C VAL A 134 5.58 -11.52 -15.52
N GLN A 135 5.78 -12.75 -15.04
CA GLN A 135 4.88 -13.89 -15.27
C GLN A 135 4.39 -14.53 -13.97
N ASN A 136 5.05 -14.25 -12.85
CA ASN A 136 4.73 -14.80 -11.54
C ASN A 136 5.32 -13.92 -10.44
N PHE A 137 4.91 -14.15 -9.20
CA PHE A 137 5.46 -13.49 -8.01
C PHE A 137 6.61 -14.30 -7.38
N HIS A 138 7.46 -14.94 -8.17
CA HIS A 138 8.65 -15.62 -7.63
C HIS A 138 9.89 -15.35 -8.48
N LEU A 139 10.02 -16.03 -9.62
CA LEU A 139 11.22 -16.00 -10.46
C LEU A 139 11.32 -14.70 -11.26
N SER A 140 10.19 -14.11 -11.66
CA SER A 140 10.19 -12.85 -12.43
C SER A 140 10.71 -11.63 -11.66
N PHE A 141 10.84 -11.73 -10.34
CA PHE A 141 11.34 -10.65 -9.48
C PHE A 141 12.75 -10.92 -8.95
N LYS A 142 13.32 -12.10 -9.25
CA LYS A 142 14.56 -12.59 -8.66
C LYS A 142 15.80 -11.78 -9.08
N ASP A 143 15.80 -11.21 -10.28
CA ASP A 143 16.90 -10.40 -10.80
C ASP A 143 16.84 -8.91 -10.41
N GLY A 144 15.80 -8.49 -9.67
CA GLY A 144 15.60 -7.13 -9.21
C GLY A 144 15.13 -6.13 -10.29
N LEU A 145 15.18 -6.48 -11.57
CA LEU A 145 14.85 -5.55 -12.66
C LEU A 145 13.37 -5.17 -12.67
N ALA A 146 12.49 -6.10 -12.29
CA ALA A 146 11.06 -5.83 -12.17
C ALA A 146 10.77 -4.78 -11.09
N PHE A 147 11.42 -4.84 -9.92
CA PHE A 147 11.26 -3.82 -8.88
C PHE A 147 11.77 -2.46 -9.34
N CYS A 148 12.96 -2.41 -9.95
CA CYS A 148 13.51 -1.17 -10.49
C CYS A 148 12.60 -0.55 -11.57
N ALA A 149 12.04 -1.38 -12.46
CA ALA A 149 11.16 -0.93 -13.53
C ALA A 149 9.84 -0.35 -12.99
N LEU A 150 9.26 -0.96 -11.94
CA LEU A 150 8.07 -0.45 -11.27
C LEU A 150 8.31 0.93 -10.66
N ILE A 151 9.47 1.14 -10.02
CA ILE A 151 9.85 2.44 -9.47
C ILE A 151 10.06 3.45 -10.59
N HIS A 152 10.93 3.15 -11.55
CA HIS A 152 11.25 4.06 -12.67
C HIS A 152 10.01 4.44 -13.49
N ARG A 153 9.02 3.55 -13.62
CA ARG A 153 7.78 3.84 -14.37
C ARG A 153 6.94 4.94 -13.74
N HIS A 154 6.97 5.05 -12.41
CA HIS A 154 6.18 6.04 -11.67
C HIS A 154 7.03 7.25 -11.24
N ARG A 155 8.32 7.03 -11.00
CA ARG A 155 9.29 8.01 -10.51
C ARG A 155 10.62 7.82 -11.25
N PRO A 156 10.71 8.25 -12.52
CA PRO A 156 11.91 8.08 -13.33
C PRO A 156 13.12 8.86 -12.79
N ASP A 157 12.87 9.86 -11.95
CA ASP A 157 13.88 10.66 -11.25
C ASP A 157 14.70 9.87 -10.21
N LEU A 158 14.19 8.72 -9.73
CA LEU A 158 14.80 8.01 -8.61
C LEU A 158 15.78 6.90 -9.01
N ILE A 159 15.71 6.38 -10.24
CA ILE A 159 16.55 5.25 -10.70
C ILE A 159 17.00 5.51 -12.13
N ASP A 160 18.29 5.42 -12.40
CA ASP A 160 18.80 5.39 -13.78
C ASP A 160 18.75 3.96 -14.32
N TYR A 161 17.60 3.60 -14.92
CA TYR A 161 17.33 2.23 -15.34
C TYR A 161 18.32 1.71 -16.40
N ASN A 162 18.89 2.60 -17.23
CA ASN A 162 19.78 2.19 -18.32
C ASN A 162 21.12 1.62 -17.84
N LYS A 163 21.49 1.87 -16.58
CA LYS A 163 22.71 1.33 -15.96
C LYS A 163 22.53 -0.08 -15.37
N LEU A 164 21.29 -0.55 -15.25
CA LEU A 164 20.98 -1.82 -14.61
C LEU A 164 21.16 -2.98 -15.60
N SER A 165 21.69 -4.10 -15.10
CA SER A 165 21.88 -5.34 -15.87
C SER A 165 21.32 -6.54 -15.13
N LYS A 166 20.81 -7.52 -15.88
CA LYS A 166 20.33 -8.79 -15.33
C LYS A 166 21.45 -9.59 -14.65
N ASP A 167 22.70 -9.34 -15.04
CA ASP A 167 23.87 -10.03 -14.49
C ASP A 167 24.25 -9.56 -13.07
N ASN A 168 23.70 -8.42 -12.62
CA ASN A 168 23.96 -7.84 -11.30
C ASN A 168 22.69 -7.82 -10.41
N PRO A 169 22.08 -8.98 -10.12
CA PRO A 169 20.80 -9.03 -9.40
C PRO A 169 20.88 -8.44 -7.99
N LEU A 170 22.02 -8.61 -7.30
CA LEU A 170 22.22 -8.09 -5.95
C LEU A 170 22.20 -6.56 -5.92
N GLU A 171 22.86 -5.92 -6.88
CA GLU A 171 22.88 -4.46 -7.03
C GLU A 171 21.49 -3.92 -7.38
N ASN A 172 20.79 -4.57 -8.30
CA ASN A 172 19.43 -4.18 -8.70
C ASN A 172 18.46 -4.23 -7.51
N LEU A 173 18.48 -5.33 -6.75
CA LEU A 173 17.61 -5.53 -5.59
C LEU A 173 17.90 -4.50 -4.50
N ASN A 174 19.16 -4.31 -4.14
CA ASN A 174 19.54 -3.28 -3.17
C ASN A 174 19.10 -1.90 -3.65
N THR A 175 19.42 -1.51 -4.88
CA THR A 175 19.01 -0.22 -5.43
C THR A 175 17.49 0.01 -5.32
N ALA A 176 16.68 -0.98 -5.71
CA ALA A 176 15.23 -0.88 -5.60
C ALA A 176 14.77 -0.73 -4.14
N PHE A 177 15.30 -1.55 -3.24
CA PHE A 177 14.87 -1.59 -1.84
C PHE A 177 15.29 -0.32 -1.08
N ASP A 178 16.50 0.17 -1.33
CA ASP A 178 17.03 1.43 -0.79
C ASP A 178 16.19 2.63 -1.22
N VAL A 179 15.86 2.70 -2.52
CA VAL A 179 15.05 3.79 -3.07
C VAL A 179 13.62 3.73 -2.52
N ALA A 180 13.04 2.55 -2.42
CA ALA A 180 11.69 2.36 -1.91
C ALA A 180 11.57 2.77 -0.44
N GLU A 181 12.55 2.42 0.39
CA GLU A 181 12.57 2.81 1.80
C GLU A 181 12.76 4.32 1.96
N LYS A 182 13.76 4.88 1.27
CA LYS A 182 14.15 6.29 1.45
C LYS A 182 13.13 7.29 0.88
N TYR A 183 12.53 6.97 -0.27
CA TYR A 183 11.73 7.95 -1.02
C TYR A 183 10.24 7.58 -1.15
N LEU A 184 9.87 6.32 -0.90
CA LEU A 184 8.48 5.85 -1.01
C LEU A 184 7.89 5.42 0.34
N ASP A 185 8.66 5.47 1.43
CA ASP A 185 8.29 4.99 2.78
C ASP A 185 7.83 3.51 2.81
N ILE A 186 8.37 2.70 1.88
CA ILE A 186 8.15 1.26 1.82
C ILE A 186 9.34 0.56 2.49
N PRO A 187 9.20 -0.04 3.68
CA PRO A 187 10.33 -0.62 4.40
C PRO A 187 10.89 -1.84 3.68
N ARG A 188 12.15 -2.18 3.91
CA ARG A 188 12.76 -3.38 3.33
C ARG A 188 12.17 -4.66 3.94
N MET A 189 11.30 -5.33 3.17
CA MET A 189 10.63 -6.57 3.62
C MET A 189 11.32 -7.85 3.12
N LEU A 190 12.20 -7.72 2.13
CA LEU A 190 12.91 -8.82 1.50
C LEU A 190 14.41 -8.64 1.69
N ASP A 191 15.11 -9.76 1.70
CA ASP A 191 16.56 -9.80 1.71
C ASP A 191 17.08 -10.11 0.29
N PRO A 192 17.94 -9.28 -0.29
CA PRO A 192 18.51 -9.53 -1.61
C PRO A 192 19.27 -10.86 -1.71
N ASP A 193 20.08 -11.20 -0.71
CA ASP A 193 20.88 -12.43 -0.70
C ASP A 193 19.98 -13.66 -0.59
N ASP A 194 18.99 -13.64 0.31
CA ASP A 194 18.02 -14.75 0.41
C ASP A 194 17.28 -14.95 -0.92
N LEU A 195 16.91 -13.85 -1.60
CA LEU A 195 16.15 -13.92 -2.86
C LEU A 195 16.95 -14.57 -3.98
N ILE A 196 18.24 -14.23 -4.09
CA ILE A 196 19.15 -14.76 -5.12
C ILE A 196 19.47 -16.23 -4.85
N ASN A 197 19.78 -16.56 -3.60
CA ASN A 197 20.24 -17.89 -3.21
C ASN A 197 19.08 -18.91 -3.14
N THR A 198 17.85 -18.45 -2.94
CA THR A 198 16.68 -19.34 -2.94
C THR A 198 16.30 -19.76 -4.38
N PRO A 199 16.22 -21.06 -4.72
CA PRO A 199 15.87 -21.50 -6.07
C PRO A 199 14.53 -20.94 -6.56
N LYS A 200 13.53 -20.92 -5.69
CA LYS A 200 12.22 -20.34 -5.95
C LYS A 200 11.82 -19.44 -4.77
N PRO A 201 11.85 -18.11 -4.93
CA PRO A 201 11.36 -17.19 -3.91
C PRO A 201 9.93 -17.48 -3.47
N ASP A 202 9.65 -17.17 -2.21
CA ASP A 202 8.31 -17.35 -1.65
C ASP A 202 7.31 -16.37 -2.29
N GLU A 203 6.27 -16.92 -2.90
CA GLU A 203 5.30 -16.15 -3.67
C GLU A 203 4.54 -15.15 -2.80
N ARG A 204 4.18 -15.55 -1.58
CA ARG A 204 3.42 -14.71 -0.64
C ARG A 204 4.24 -13.51 -0.22
N ALA A 205 5.51 -13.70 0.11
CA ALA A 205 6.41 -12.62 0.48
C ALA A 205 6.59 -11.59 -0.64
N ILE A 206 6.76 -12.04 -1.88
CA ILE A 206 6.88 -11.14 -3.04
C ILE A 206 5.57 -10.39 -3.27
N MET A 207 4.41 -11.07 -3.22
CA MET A 207 3.11 -10.43 -3.36
C MET A 207 2.87 -9.36 -2.29
N THR A 208 3.20 -9.64 -1.03
CA THR A 208 3.13 -8.67 0.06
C THR A 208 3.97 -7.43 -0.23
N TYR A 209 5.20 -7.62 -0.70
CA TYR A 209 6.07 -6.48 -0.96
C TYR A 209 5.63 -5.68 -2.19
N VAL A 210 5.24 -6.35 -3.26
CA VAL A 210 4.75 -5.72 -4.50
C VAL A 210 3.42 -4.97 -4.27
N SER A 211 2.53 -5.48 -3.40
CA SER A 211 1.30 -4.75 -3.07
C SER A 211 1.58 -3.43 -2.35
N CYS A 212 2.65 -3.33 -1.55
CA CYS A 212 3.08 -2.05 -0.97
C CYS A 212 3.47 -1.03 -2.05
N TYR A 213 4.18 -1.45 -3.11
CA TYR A 213 4.46 -0.57 -4.26
C TYR A 213 3.18 -0.13 -4.97
N TYR A 214 2.24 -1.06 -5.18
CA TYR A 214 0.96 -0.75 -5.80
C TYR A 214 0.23 0.35 -5.03
N HIS A 215 0.07 0.20 -3.71
CA HIS A 215 -0.62 1.18 -2.86
C HIS A 215 0.10 2.52 -2.78
N ALA A 216 1.43 2.51 -2.68
CA ALA A 216 2.22 3.74 -2.67
C ALA A 216 2.03 4.56 -3.96
N PHE A 217 2.07 3.90 -5.12
CA PHE A 217 1.90 4.59 -6.40
C PHE A 217 0.43 4.93 -6.71
N GLN A 218 -0.52 4.08 -6.32
CA GLN A 218 -1.94 4.37 -6.49
C GLN A 218 -2.35 5.58 -5.63
N GLY A 219 -1.89 5.65 -4.39
CA GLY A 219 -2.12 6.80 -3.50
C GLY A 219 -1.54 8.10 -4.07
N ALA A 220 -0.32 8.06 -4.60
CA ALA A 220 0.29 9.21 -5.26
C ALA A 220 -0.52 9.68 -6.48
N GLN A 221 -0.97 8.75 -7.33
CA GLN A 221 -1.78 9.06 -8.51
C GLN A 221 -3.16 9.64 -8.15
N GLN A 222 -3.79 9.13 -7.07
CA GLN A 222 -5.06 9.67 -6.56
C GLN A 222 -4.88 11.10 -6.03
N ALA A 223 -3.82 11.36 -5.26
CA ALA A 223 -3.50 12.70 -4.76
C ALA A 223 -3.25 13.69 -5.90
N GLU A 224 -2.48 13.30 -6.91
CA GLU A 224 -2.23 14.12 -8.11
C GLU A 224 -3.53 14.41 -8.88
N THR A 225 -4.39 13.41 -9.06
CA THR A 225 -5.68 13.58 -9.74
C THR A 225 -6.61 14.52 -8.97
N ALA A 226 -6.65 14.41 -7.64
CA ALA A 226 -7.41 15.31 -6.78
C ALA A 226 -6.87 16.75 -6.87
N ALA A 227 -5.55 16.93 -6.81
CA ALA A 227 -4.91 18.24 -6.96
C ALA A 227 -5.23 18.87 -8.34
N ASN A 228 -5.14 18.09 -9.42
CA ASN A 228 -5.48 18.56 -10.76
C ASN A 228 -6.94 18.97 -10.89
N ARG A 229 -7.88 18.29 -10.21
CA ARG A 229 -9.30 18.70 -10.15
C ARG A 229 -9.46 20.02 -9.42
N ILE A 230 -8.79 20.20 -8.28
CA ILE A 230 -8.79 21.46 -7.52
C ILE A 230 -8.24 22.60 -8.37
N CYS A 231 -7.09 22.41 -9.03
CA CYS A 231 -6.51 23.41 -9.92
C CYS A 231 -7.45 23.83 -11.06
N LYS A 232 -8.23 22.89 -11.63
CA LYS A 232 -9.24 23.21 -12.64
C LYS A 232 -10.36 24.09 -12.06
N VAL A 233 -10.87 23.77 -10.87
CA VAL A 233 -11.91 24.55 -10.19
C VAL A 233 -11.41 25.96 -9.87
N LEU A 234 -10.19 26.08 -9.34
CA LEU A 234 -9.58 27.39 -9.03
C LEU A 234 -9.45 28.27 -10.28
N LYS A 235 -9.03 27.70 -11.41
CA LYS A 235 -8.95 28.44 -12.68
C LYS A 235 -10.31 28.98 -13.13
N VAL A 236 -11.37 28.17 -13.02
CA VAL A 236 -12.73 28.62 -13.36
C VAL A 236 -13.18 29.74 -12.43
N ASN A 237 -12.88 29.64 -11.13
CA ASN A 237 -13.26 30.67 -10.18
C ASN A 237 -12.53 32.00 -10.43
N GLN A 238 -11.23 31.95 -10.71
CA GLN A 238 -10.45 33.14 -11.08
C GLN A 238 -10.99 33.84 -12.32
N GLU A 239 -11.42 33.07 -13.33
CA GLU A 239 -12.03 33.64 -14.53
C GLU A 239 -13.40 34.27 -14.22
N ASN A 240 -14.21 33.64 -13.37
CA ASN A 240 -15.49 34.22 -12.95
C ASN A 240 -15.30 35.52 -12.17
N GLU A 241 -14.33 35.59 -11.27
CA GLU A 241 -13.97 36.82 -10.54
C GLU A 241 -13.61 37.94 -11.52
N ARG A 242 -12.76 37.65 -12.50
CA ARG A 242 -12.40 38.60 -13.55
C ARG A 242 -13.62 39.07 -14.36
N LEU A 243 -14.53 38.16 -14.73
CA LEU A 243 -15.75 38.52 -15.47
C LEU A 243 -16.70 39.37 -14.64
N MET A 244 -16.78 39.14 -13.33
CA MET A 244 -17.58 39.97 -12.41
C MET A 244 -17.00 41.39 -12.32
N GLU A 245 -15.69 41.53 -12.16
CA GLU A 245 -15.00 42.83 -12.15
C GLU A 245 -15.22 43.60 -13.47
N GLU A 246 -15.13 42.90 -14.60
CA GLU A 246 -15.38 43.50 -15.91
C GLU A 246 -16.83 43.95 -16.09
N TYR A 247 -17.78 43.14 -15.64
CA TYR A 247 -19.20 43.51 -15.63
C TYR A 247 -19.45 44.75 -14.76
N GLU A 248 -18.91 44.78 -13.54
CA GLU A 248 -19.07 45.90 -12.61
C GLU A 248 -18.50 47.20 -13.17
N ARG A 249 -17.31 47.13 -13.81
CA ARG A 249 -16.70 48.26 -14.51
C ARG A 249 -17.59 48.77 -15.64
N LEU A 250 -18.00 47.88 -16.57
CA LEU A 250 -18.81 48.26 -17.73
C LEU A 250 -20.18 48.82 -17.32
N ALA A 251 -20.82 48.23 -16.32
CA ALA A 251 -22.08 48.73 -15.78
C ALA A 251 -21.92 50.12 -15.14
N SER A 252 -20.84 50.34 -14.39
CA SER A 252 -20.53 51.63 -13.77
C SER A 252 -20.30 52.71 -14.82
N ASP A 253 -19.49 52.43 -15.84
CA ASP A 253 -19.20 53.33 -16.96
C ASP A 253 -20.49 53.71 -17.71
N LEU A 254 -21.35 52.72 -17.98
CA LEU A 254 -22.64 52.93 -18.63
C LEU A 254 -23.58 53.81 -17.78
N LEU A 255 -23.69 53.53 -16.48
CA LEU A 255 -24.52 54.31 -15.56
C LEU A 255 -24.02 55.76 -15.46
N GLU A 256 -22.71 55.98 -15.46
CA GLU A 256 -22.13 57.31 -15.47
C GLU A 256 -22.42 58.05 -16.79
N TRP A 257 -22.30 57.35 -17.92
CA TRP A 257 -22.64 57.91 -19.23
C TRP A 257 -24.12 58.31 -19.33
N ILE A 258 -25.04 57.46 -18.85
CA ILE A 258 -26.48 57.77 -18.83
C ILE A 258 -26.73 59.05 -18.01
N ARG A 259 -26.13 59.15 -16.81
CA ARG A 259 -26.27 60.35 -15.94
C ARG A 259 -25.75 61.62 -16.60
N ARG A 260 -24.69 61.54 -17.40
CA ARG A 260 -24.11 62.68 -18.11
C ARG A 260 -24.91 63.12 -19.33
N THR A 261 -25.60 62.18 -19.99
CA THR A 261 -26.17 62.39 -21.33
C THR A 261 -27.67 62.63 -21.34
N MET A 262 -28.39 62.24 -20.28
CA MET A 262 -29.81 62.56 -20.11
C MET A 262 -29.97 64.00 -19.58
N PRO A 263 -30.53 64.94 -20.35
CA PRO A 263 -31.01 66.21 -19.81
C PRO A 263 -32.26 65.93 -18.97
N TRP A 264 -32.38 66.64 -17.85
CA TRP A 264 -33.53 66.63 -16.93
C TRP A 264 -34.89 66.61 -17.64
#